data_AF-A0A382EPU5-F1
#
_entry.id   AF-A0A382EPU5-F1
#
_cell.length_a   1.000
_cell.length_b   1.000
_cell.length_c   1.000
_cell.angle_alpha   90.00
_cell.angle_beta   90.00
_cell.angle_gamma   90.00
#
_symmetry.space_group_name_H-M   'P 1'
#
loop_
_entity.id
_entity.type
_entity.pdbx_description
1 polymer ?
#
loop_
_entity_poly.entity_id
_entity_poly.type
_entity_poly.pdbx_seq_one_letter_code
_entity_poly.pdbx_strand_id
1 'polypeptide(L)'
;MRGLRRVIASFVFGVLTVGAYSASAAELKIGFVYPSPVGDVGWAHELDNGRKAIEAAFGDRVETVVAENIPEGPDASRIMNQMASTGAKMIM
;
A
#
# COMPACT_ATOMS: atom_id res chain seq x y z
N MET A 1 3.05 -70.60 -8.58
CA MET A 1 1.70 -70.55 -7.97
C MET A 1 1.61 -69.32 -7.08
N ARG A 2 0.55 -68.50 -7.25
CA ARG A 2 0.04 -67.47 -6.32
C ARG A 2 1.06 -66.36 -5.97
N GLY A 3 1.06 -65.18 -6.59
CA GLY A 3 -0.06 -64.26 -6.77
C GLY A 3 0.33 -62.96 -6.07
N LEU A 4 0.82 -61.96 -6.81
CA LEU A 4 1.11 -60.64 -6.26
C LEU A 4 0.35 -59.59 -7.07
N ARG A 5 -0.56 -58.95 -6.34
CA ARG A 5 -1.63 -58.09 -6.83
C ARG A 5 -1.07 -56.80 -7.41
N ARG A 6 -1.64 -56.39 -8.55
CA ARG A 6 -1.52 -55.04 -9.12
C ARG A 6 -1.95 -54.02 -8.06
N VAL A 7 -1.10 -53.03 -7.77
CA VAL A 7 -1.51 -51.80 -7.08
C VAL A 7 -1.38 -50.66 -8.08
N ILE A 8 -2.50 -49.97 -8.20
CA ILE A 8 -2.86 -48.98 -9.20
C ILE A 8 -2.14 -47.67 -8.92
N ALA A 9 -1.68 -47.03 -9.99
CA ALA A 9 -1.18 -45.66 -9.99
C ALA A 9 -2.29 -44.69 -9.56
N SER A 10 -1.97 -43.72 -8.70
CA SER A 10 -2.77 -42.51 -8.52
C SER A 10 -1.83 -41.38 -8.13
N PHE A 11 -1.26 -40.73 -9.16
CA PHE A 11 -0.55 -39.47 -9.02
C PHE A 11 -1.63 -38.37 -8.92
N VAL A 12 -2.04 -38.04 -7.69
CA VAL A 12 -2.98 -36.92 -7.48
C VAL A 12 -2.19 -35.64 -7.66
N PHE A 13 -2.33 -35.04 -8.84
CA PHE A 13 -1.84 -33.72 -9.18
C PHE A 13 -2.66 -32.70 -8.36
N GLY A 14 -2.11 -32.30 -7.21
CA GLY A 14 -2.69 -31.25 -6.38
C GLY A 14 -2.65 -29.93 -7.14
N VAL A 15 -3.78 -29.52 -7.71
CA VAL A 15 -3.95 -28.19 -8.29
C VAL A 15 -3.88 -27.19 -7.14
N LEU A 16 -2.70 -26.59 -6.93
CA LEU A 16 -2.58 -25.34 -6.21
C LEU A 16 -3.27 -24.27 -7.03
N THR A 17 -4.55 -24.03 -6.73
CA THR A 17 -5.21 -22.77 -7.09
C THR A 17 -4.57 -21.66 -6.27
N VAL A 18 -3.40 -21.19 -6.71
CA VAL A 18 -2.90 -19.88 -6.31
C VAL A 18 -3.94 -18.90 -6.82
N GLY A 19 -4.80 -18.45 -5.91
CA GLY A 19 -5.75 -17.37 -6.19
C GLY A 19 -4.94 -16.22 -6.78
N ALA A 20 -5.26 -15.86 -8.02
CA ALA A 20 -4.73 -14.66 -8.62
C ALA A 20 -5.27 -13.48 -7.80
N TYR A 21 -4.51 -13.04 -6.81
CA TYR A 21 -4.66 -11.71 -6.25
C TYR A 21 -4.29 -10.75 -7.38
N SER A 22 -5.28 -10.36 -8.17
CA SER A 22 -5.16 -9.19 -9.02
C SER A 22 -4.90 -8.03 -8.07
N ALA A 23 -3.64 -7.58 -8.00
CA ALA A 23 -3.30 -6.33 -7.33
C ALA A 23 -4.05 -5.22 -8.08
N SER A 24 -5.22 -4.86 -7.57
CA SER A 24 -5.97 -3.72 -8.07
C SER A 24 -5.12 -2.49 -7.78
N ALA A 25 -4.85 -1.68 -8.80
CA ALA A 25 -4.25 -0.37 -8.57
C ALA A 25 -5.16 0.41 -7.61
N ALA A 26 -4.56 1.11 -6.64
CA ALA A 26 -5.32 1.94 -5.70
C ALA A 26 -6.18 2.95 -6.49
N GLU A 27 -7.44 3.12 -6.08
CA GLU A 27 -8.36 4.04 -6.74
C GLU A 27 -7.96 5.50 -6.53
N LEU A 28 -7.34 5.80 -5.39
CA LEU A 28 -6.90 7.15 -5.04
C LEU A 28 -5.50 7.14 -4.41
N LYS A 29 -4.59 7.91 -5.00
CA LYS A 29 -3.29 8.21 -4.39
C LYS A 29 -3.33 9.57 -3.69
N ILE A 30 -2.93 9.60 -2.42
CA ILE A 30 -2.95 10.78 -1.55
C ILE A 30 -1.52 11.08 -1.09
N GLY A 31 -1.04 12.31 -1.35
CA GLY A 31 0.23 12.80 -0.82
C GLY A 31 0.05 13.54 0.50
N PHE A 32 1.01 13.39 1.41
CA PHE A 32 1.06 14.09 2.70
C PHE A 32 2.43 14.75 2.86
N VAL A 33 2.44 16.06 3.11
CA VAL A 33 3.67 16.84 3.33
C VAL A 33 3.66 17.40 4.76
N TYR A 34 4.63 16.99 5.57
CA TYR A 34 4.73 17.39 6.97
C TYR A 34 5.97 18.26 7.23
N PRO A 35 5.83 19.40 7.93
CA PRO A 35 6.96 20.27 8.24
C PRO A 35 7.87 19.73 9.34
N SER A 36 7.39 18.78 10.14
CA SER A 36 8.10 18.16 11.25
C SER A 36 8.04 16.62 11.16
N PRO A 37 8.89 15.88 11.91
CA PRO A 37 8.78 14.44 12.03
C PRO A 37 7.43 14.00 12.61
N VAL A 38 6.90 12.88 12.13
CA VAL A 38 5.69 12.20 12.64
C VAL A 38 5.93 11.59 14.01
N GLY A 39 7.18 11.25 14.32
CA GLY A 39 7.60 10.70 15.61
C GLY A 39 7.56 11.72 16.76
N ASP A 40 7.52 13.01 16.45
CA ASP A 40 7.41 14.08 17.45
C ASP A 40 5.95 14.23 17.90
N VAL A 41 5.74 14.66 19.14
CA VAL A 41 4.38 15.02 19.60
C VAL A 41 3.94 16.33 18.94
N GLY A 42 2.75 16.37 18.35
CA GLY A 42 2.19 17.61 17.78
C GLY A 42 1.44 17.43 16.47
N TRP A 43 1.51 18.44 15.60
CA TRP A 43 0.68 18.55 14.41
C TRP A 43 0.89 17.41 13.41
N ALA A 44 2.14 17.12 13.02
CA ALA A 44 2.46 16.05 12.08
C ALA A 44 2.00 14.67 12.60
N HIS A 45 2.10 14.44 13.91
CA HIS A 45 1.62 13.22 14.54
C HIS A 45 0.11 13.02 14.38
N GLU A 46 -0.67 14.07 14.67
CA GLU A 46 -2.13 14.00 14.53
C GLU A 46 -2.57 13.88 13.06
N LEU A 47 -1.87 14.55 12.14
CA LEU A 47 -2.12 14.38 10.71
C LEU A 47 -1.83 12.95 10.23
N ASP A 48 -0.74 12.33 10.71
CA ASP A 48 -0.42 10.95 10.40
C ASP A 48 -1.40 9.94 11.03
N ASN A 49 -1.92 10.23 12.23
CA ASN A 49 -3.03 9.47 12.81
C ASN A 49 -4.27 9.53 11.91
N GLY A 50 -4.58 10.69 11.35
CA GLY A 50 -5.62 10.85 10.32
C GLY A 50 -5.34 10.04 9.05
N ARG A 51 -4.10 10.08 8.55
CA ARG A 51 -3.67 9.25 7.39
C ARG A 51 -3.86 7.76 7.67
N LYS A 52 -3.42 7.26 8.82
CA LYS A 52 -3.61 5.86 9.25
C LYS A 52 -5.07 5.49 9.33
N ALA A 53 -5.94 6.40 9.80
CA ALA A 53 -7.39 6.17 9.83
C ALA A 53 -7.98 6.06 8.42
N ILE A 54 -7.48 6.86 7.46
CA ILE A 54 -7.85 6.74 6.03
C ILE A 54 -7.43 5.37 5.50
N GLU A 55 -6.18 4.94 5.71
CA GLU A 55 -5.71 3.63 5.27
C GLU A 55 -6.53 2.49 5.89
N ALA A 56 -6.84 2.57 7.19
CA ALA A 56 -7.66 1.57 7.87
C ALA A 56 -9.10 1.51 7.33
N ALA A 57 -9.69 2.66 6.97
CA ALA A 57 -11.07 2.73 6.49
C ALA A 57 -11.23 2.28 5.02
N PHE A 58 -10.23 2.55 4.18
CA PHE A 58 -10.33 2.34 2.73
C PHE A 58 -9.46 1.21 2.18
N GLY A 59 -8.48 0.72 2.95
CA GLY A 59 -7.60 -0.38 2.57
C GLY A 59 -6.94 -0.14 1.22
N ASP A 60 -6.93 -1.18 0.38
CA ASP A 60 -6.28 -1.17 -0.94
C ASP A 60 -6.89 -0.18 -1.95
N ARG A 61 -8.01 0.47 -1.61
CA ARG A 61 -8.60 1.52 -2.46
C ARG A 61 -7.81 2.83 -2.39
N VAL A 62 -6.96 3.00 -1.39
CA VAL A 62 -6.11 4.19 -1.23
C VAL A 62 -4.64 3.81 -1.17
N GLU A 63 -3.79 4.64 -1.78
CA GLU A 63 -2.34 4.63 -1.59
C GLU A 63 -1.94 5.95 -0.96
N THR A 64 -1.22 5.93 0.16
CA THR A 64 -0.69 7.15 0.77
C THR A 64 0.82 7.26 0.56
N VAL A 65 1.31 8.46 0.31
CA VAL A 65 2.74 8.77 0.25
C VAL A 65 3.05 9.95 1.16
N VAL A 66 4.13 9.86 1.93
CA VAL A 66 4.47 10.83 2.96
C VAL A 66 5.85 11.43 2.69
N ALA A 67 5.96 12.75 2.86
CA ALA A 67 7.23 13.47 2.94
C ALA A 67 7.30 14.26 4.25
N GLU A 68 8.26 13.92 5.10
CA GLU A 68 8.46 14.56 6.41
C GLU A 68 9.64 15.54 6.37
N ASN A 69 9.70 16.44 7.37
CA ASN A 69 10.74 17.46 7.50
C ASN A 69 10.83 18.39 6.29
N ILE A 70 9.69 18.80 5.74
CA ILE A 70 9.64 19.67 4.57
C ILE A 70 9.32 21.10 5.01
N PRO A 71 10.31 22.01 5.02
CA PRO A 71 10.06 23.40 5.37
C PRO A 71 9.09 24.06 4.38
N GLU A 72 8.32 25.02 4.89
CA GLU A 72 7.46 25.85 4.05
C GLU A 72 8.31 26.61 3.01
N GLY A 73 7.73 26.80 1.82
CA GLY A 73 8.34 27.56 0.73
C GLY A 73 8.65 26.72 -0.52
N PRO A 74 9.74 27.02 -1.25
CA PRO A 74 10.00 26.43 -2.56
C PRO A 74 10.13 24.91 -2.55
N ASP A 75 10.70 24.34 -1.50
CA ASP A 75 10.87 22.89 -1.39
C ASP A 75 9.55 22.16 -1.22
N ALA A 76 8.65 22.67 -0.37
CA ALA A 76 7.29 22.15 -0.25
C ALA A 76 6.58 22.18 -1.61
N SER A 77 6.67 23.31 -2.32
CA SER A 77 6.05 23.45 -3.65
C SER A 77 6.59 22.44 -4.66
N ARG A 78 7.91 22.20 -4.67
CA ARG A 78 8.55 21.22 -5.54
C ARG A 78 8.10 19.79 -5.23
N ILE A 79 8.01 19.43 -3.95
CA ILE A 79 7.57 18.10 -3.51
C ILE A 79 6.10 17.88 -3.85
N MET A 80 5.23 18.85 -3.59
CA MET A 80 3.82 18.77 -3.97
C MET A 80 3.65 18.59 -5.49
N ASN A 81 4.40 19.34 -6.30
CA ASN A 81 4.39 19.17 -7.76
C ASN A 81 4.87 17.79 -8.20
N GLN A 82 5.87 17.21 -7.52
CA GLN A 82 6.33 15.85 -7.77
C GLN A 82 5.28 14.79 -7.38
N MET A 83 4.58 14.98 -6.26
CA MET A 83 3.49 14.09 -5.87
C MET A 83 2.37 14.13 -6.92
N ALA A 84 1.98 15.32 -7.38
CA ALA A 84 0.97 15.48 -8.41
C ALA A 84 1.38 14.80 -9.74
N SER A 85 2.63 14.99 -10.17
CA SER A 85 3.14 14.40 -11.42
C SER A 85 3.26 12.87 -11.36
N THR A 86 3.44 12.31 -10.15
CA THR A 86 3.48 10.86 -9.90
C THR A 86 2.12 10.25 -9.58
N GLY A 87 1.04 11.01 -9.79
CA GLY A 87 -0.32 10.49 -9.80
C GLY A 87 -1.13 10.72 -8.53
N ALA A 88 -0.58 11.40 -7.51
CA ALA A 88 -1.39 11.84 -6.37
C ALA A 88 -2.50 12.77 -6.86
N LYS A 89 -3.75 12.44 -6.55
CA LYS A 89 -4.94 13.25 -6.92
C LYS A 89 -5.48 14.07 -5.76
N MET A 90 -4.93 13.87 -4.57
CA MET A 90 -5.13 14.67 -3.38
C MET A 90 -3.76 14.87 -2.72
N ILE A 91 -3.49 16.09 -2.25
CA ILE A 91 -2.25 16.42 -1.53
C ILE A 91 -2.67 17.23 -0.31
N MET A 92 -2.23 16.76 0.86
CA MET A 92 -2.36 17.41 2.15
C MET A 92 -1.03 18.03 2.56
#